data_AF-A0A5C1AII4-F1
#
_entry.id   AF-A0A5C1AII4-F1
#
_cell.length_a   1.000
_cell.length_b   1.000
_cell.length_c   1.000
_cell.angle_alpha   90.00
_cell.angle_beta   90.00
_cell.angle_gamma   90.00
#
_symmetry.space_group_name_H-M   'P 1'
#
loop_
_entity.id
_entity.type
_entity.pdbx_description
1 polymer ?
#
loop_
_entity_poly.entity_id
_entity_poly.type
_entity_poly.pdbx_seq_one_letter_code
_entity_poly.pdbx_strand_id
1 'polypeptide(L)'
;MISLRKLLTAGGLAAGVLTVSLAADTPTAFAQPPKKDKKDGPGPKDGPKEKAGPKHIADLRKAYDILADVRPAPKKGGPREEEGRRLFDSAKRLYRDAVAAADGDGPPNPEQSAAAHDAARGLKHWISASQTPVPDLPKPPAPPAGPMGDDPWEPARGELRRAKDRLEDATAEGGPIGKEFLDAAKKAYADGRAAYEAKEYDRAADLARAAEAWSHVGEHLGRAADRRDGPDGKAPPPQPERPAGKTPPPPPDGKTPLPPPERRPDAKTPGKETPPAPPPLGEKEPRERPPAPRP
;
A
#
# COMPACT_ATOMS: atom_id res chain seq x y z
N MET A 1 -5.05 -37.40 37.96
CA MET A 1 -5.94 -36.86 39.02
C MET A 1 -6.67 -35.67 38.43
N ILE A 2 -7.98 -35.81 38.28
CA ILE A 2 -8.90 -34.83 37.69
C ILE A 2 -9.36 -33.92 38.83
N SER A 3 -9.33 -32.61 38.65
CA SER A 3 -10.04 -31.68 39.55
C SER A 3 -10.75 -30.61 38.73
N LEU A 4 -12.05 -30.79 38.73
CA LEU A 4 -13.11 -29.97 38.16
C LEU A 4 -13.55 -28.96 39.22
N ARG A 5 -13.52 -27.65 38.95
CA ARG A 5 -14.40 -26.68 39.64
C ARG A 5 -14.88 -25.61 38.66
N LYS A 6 -16.17 -25.68 38.37
CA LYS A 6 -17.00 -24.62 37.80
C LYS A 6 -17.20 -23.52 38.84
N LEU A 7 -17.28 -22.26 38.41
CA LEU A 7 -18.21 -21.30 39.02
C LEU A 7 -18.62 -20.24 38.00
N LEU A 8 -19.92 -20.23 37.70
CA LEU A 8 -20.68 -19.14 37.09
C LEU A 8 -20.77 -17.97 38.09
N THR A 9 -20.75 -16.73 37.62
CA THR A 9 -21.60 -15.67 38.21
C THR A 9 -21.95 -14.64 37.14
N ALA A 10 -23.24 -14.36 37.04
CA ALA A 10 -23.91 -13.43 36.14
C ALA A 10 -24.03 -12.03 36.76
N GLY A 11 -24.34 -11.02 35.93
CA GLY A 11 -24.79 -9.69 36.34
C GLY A 11 -24.00 -8.58 35.62
N GLY A 12 -24.59 -7.57 35.01
CA GLY A 12 -26.00 -7.20 34.89
C GLY A 12 -26.15 -6.15 33.79
N LEU A 13 -27.34 -6.14 33.18
CA LEU A 13 -27.85 -5.13 32.26
C LEU A 13 -28.11 -3.83 33.02
N ALA A 14 -27.63 -2.70 32.50
CA ALA A 14 -28.12 -1.38 32.85
C ALA A 14 -28.44 -0.62 31.57
N ALA A 15 -29.73 -0.60 31.22
CA ALA A 15 -30.30 0.24 30.18
C ALA A 15 -30.54 1.63 30.78
N GLY A 16 -29.89 2.66 30.22
CA GLY A 16 -30.15 4.07 30.53
C GLY A 16 -30.81 4.74 29.33
N VAL A 17 -32.13 4.90 29.37
CA VAL A 17 -32.90 5.74 28.45
C VAL A 17 -32.89 7.15 29.02
N LEU A 18 -32.34 8.11 28.28
CA LEU A 18 -32.36 9.52 28.64
C LEU A 18 -33.09 10.29 27.53
N THR A 19 -34.39 10.50 27.75
CA THR A 19 -35.26 11.36 26.98
C THR A 19 -35.24 12.77 27.58
N VAL A 20 -34.81 13.78 26.82
CA VAL A 20 -35.03 15.20 27.15
C VAL A 20 -35.87 15.82 26.04
N SER A 21 -36.99 16.38 26.48
CA SER A 21 -38.03 17.00 25.66
C SER A 21 -37.63 18.37 25.10
N LEU A 22 -38.13 18.63 23.89
CA LEU A 22 -38.14 19.90 23.18
C LEU A 22 -39.10 20.90 23.88
N ALA A 23 -38.69 22.14 24.07
CA ALA A 23 -39.61 23.26 24.31
C ALA A 23 -39.23 24.42 23.38
N ALA A 24 -40.19 24.81 22.54
CA ALA A 24 -40.12 25.97 21.67
C ALA A 24 -40.77 27.16 22.38
N ASP A 25 -40.13 28.32 22.34
CA ASP A 25 -40.74 29.59 22.72
C ASP A 25 -40.21 30.72 21.81
N THR A 26 -41.13 31.38 21.12
CA THR A 26 -41.02 32.71 20.49
C THR A 26 -42.40 33.36 20.66
N PRO A 27 -42.62 34.69 20.49
CA PRO A 27 -41.69 35.80 20.18
C PRO A 27 -41.89 37.03 21.11
N THR A 28 -41.04 38.07 21.06
CA THR A 28 -41.47 39.47 21.22
C THR A 28 -40.46 40.43 20.60
N ALA A 29 -40.99 41.30 19.75
CA ALA A 29 -40.29 42.33 19.00
C ALA A 29 -39.92 43.55 19.87
N PHE A 30 -38.72 44.07 19.67
CA PHE A 30 -38.38 45.47 19.97
C PHE A 30 -37.91 46.13 18.67
N ALA A 31 -38.51 47.29 18.39
CA ALA A 31 -38.30 48.09 17.19
C ALA A 31 -37.29 49.22 17.41
N GLN A 32 -36.65 49.61 16.28
CA GLN A 32 -36.04 50.90 15.88
C GLN A 32 -34.52 50.85 15.57
N PRO A 33 -33.95 51.72 14.70
CA PRO A 33 -34.50 52.62 13.66
C PRO A 33 -33.81 52.42 12.26
N PRO A 34 -34.13 53.19 11.20
CA PRO A 34 -33.93 52.76 9.81
C PRO A 34 -32.64 53.23 9.11
N LYS A 35 -32.20 52.37 8.17
CA LYS A 35 -31.48 52.57 6.89
C LYS A 35 -30.09 53.24 6.86
N LYS A 36 -29.10 52.43 6.44
CA LYS A 36 -28.24 52.77 5.30
C LYS A 36 -28.02 51.53 4.43
N ASP A 37 -28.48 51.62 3.18
CA ASP A 37 -28.32 50.62 2.14
C ASP A 37 -26.82 50.38 1.85
N LYS A 38 -26.34 49.17 2.16
CA LYS A 38 -25.24 48.53 1.44
C LYS A 38 -25.71 47.15 1.00
N LYS A 39 -26.37 47.19 -0.14
CA LYS A 39 -26.55 46.07 -1.04
C LYS A 39 -25.16 45.66 -1.52
N ASP A 40 -24.71 44.46 -1.14
CA ASP A 40 -23.87 43.56 -1.93
C ASP A 40 -23.84 42.22 -1.18
N GLY A 41 -24.57 41.26 -1.74
CA GLY A 41 -24.78 39.94 -1.15
C GLY A 41 -23.51 39.08 -1.13
N PRO A 42 -23.59 37.89 -0.53
CA PRO A 42 -22.56 36.88 -0.66
C PRO A 42 -22.44 36.52 -2.15
N GLY A 43 -21.40 37.05 -2.80
CA GLY A 43 -21.07 36.70 -4.16
C GLY A 43 -20.93 35.18 -4.29
N PRO A 44 -21.46 34.57 -5.37
CA PRO A 44 -21.15 33.20 -5.72
C PRO A 44 -19.63 33.05 -5.79
N LYS A 45 -19.07 32.09 -5.04
CA LYS A 45 -17.69 31.64 -5.25
C LYS A 45 -17.64 30.81 -6.54
N ASP A 46 -17.91 31.46 -7.67
CA ASP A 46 -17.62 30.94 -9.01
C ASP A 46 -16.16 31.28 -9.35
N GLY A 47 -15.25 30.79 -8.50
CA GLY A 47 -13.90 30.54 -8.96
C GLY A 47 -13.93 29.23 -9.74
N PRO A 48 -13.33 29.14 -10.93
CA PRO A 48 -13.16 27.85 -11.59
C PRO A 48 -12.38 26.95 -10.63
N LYS A 49 -13.06 25.98 -10.00
CA LYS A 49 -12.36 24.77 -9.60
C LYS A 49 -11.80 24.24 -10.90
N GLU A 50 -10.48 24.36 -11.09
CA GLU A 50 -9.77 23.49 -12.01
C GLU A 50 -10.36 22.11 -11.78
N LYS A 51 -11.13 21.65 -12.75
CA LYS A 51 -11.73 20.33 -12.68
C LYS A 51 -10.53 19.42 -12.69
N ALA A 52 -10.16 18.92 -11.51
CA ALA A 52 -9.25 17.79 -11.37
C ALA A 52 -9.62 16.84 -12.51
N GLY A 53 -8.64 16.53 -13.36
CA GLY A 53 -8.87 15.72 -14.54
C GLY A 53 -9.65 14.44 -14.20
N PRO A 54 -10.24 13.77 -15.20
CA PRO A 54 -11.00 12.54 -14.99
C PRO A 54 -10.33 11.65 -13.92
N LYS A 55 -11.06 11.29 -12.85
CA LYS A 55 -10.52 10.64 -11.64
C LYS A 55 -9.53 9.50 -11.92
N HIS A 56 -9.79 8.72 -12.97
CA HIS A 56 -8.93 7.64 -13.43
C HIS A 56 -7.50 8.09 -13.80
N ILE A 57 -7.33 9.25 -14.44
CA ILE A 57 -6.01 9.82 -14.77
C ILE A 57 -5.25 10.19 -13.49
N ALA A 58 -5.94 10.79 -12.53
CA ALA A 58 -5.33 11.14 -11.25
C ALA A 58 -4.91 9.89 -10.45
N ASP A 59 -5.73 8.84 -10.46
CA ASP A 59 -5.42 7.57 -9.79
C ASP A 59 -4.24 6.85 -10.48
N LEU A 60 -4.20 6.81 -11.83
CA LEU A 60 -3.06 6.29 -12.58
C LEU A 60 -1.78 7.07 -12.29
N ARG A 61 -1.86 8.40 -12.22
CA ARG A 61 -0.69 9.23 -11.89
C ARG A 61 -0.15 8.91 -10.50
N LYS A 62 -1.03 8.86 -9.49
CA LYS A 62 -0.65 8.48 -8.12
C LYS A 62 -0.06 7.07 -8.06
N ALA A 63 -0.67 6.12 -8.77
CA ALA A 63 -0.16 4.75 -8.84
C ALA A 63 1.26 4.72 -9.41
N TYR A 64 1.52 5.46 -10.49
CA TYR A 64 2.85 5.58 -11.08
C TYR A 64 3.86 6.18 -10.10
N ASP A 65 3.54 7.33 -9.50
CA ASP A 65 4.44 8.04 -8.59
C ASP A 65 4.80 7.13 -7.40
N ILE A 66 3.81 6.44 -6.81
CA ILE A 66 4.06 5.47 -5.73
C ILE A 66 4.92 4.30 -6.20
N LEU A 67 4.63 3.68 -7.35
CA LEU A 67 5.39 2.54 -7.86
C LEU A 67 6.85 2.91 -8.21
N ALA A 68 7.09 4.16 -8.62
CA ALA A 68 8.43 4.69 -8.83
C ALA A 68 9.20 4.85 -7.51
N ASP A 69 8.53 5.31 -6.46
CA ASP A 69 9.12 5.54 -5.14
C ASP A 69 9.42 4.22 -4.38
N VAL A 70 8.51 3.24 -4.46
CA VAL A 70 8.54 2.05 -3.60
C VAL A 70 9.32 0.87 -4.20
N ARG A 71 10.23 1.14 -5.12
CA ARG A 71 10.96 0.10 -5.86
C ARG A 71 11.71 -0.84 -4.91
N PRO A 72 11.42 -2.16 -4.91
CA PRO A 72 12.13 -3.09 -4.05
C PRO A 72 13.61 -3.19 -4.43
N ALA A 73 14.48 -3.33 -3.42
CA ALA A 73 15.92 -3.47 -3.64
C ALA A 73 16.24 -4.76 -4.43
N PRO A 74 17.26 -4.74 -5.31
CA PRO A 74 17.55 -5.85 -6.23
C PRO A 74 18.18 -7.10 -5.58
N LYS A 75 18.43 -7.10 -4.27
CA LYS A 75 19.14 -8.18 -3.58
C LYS A 75 18.21 -9.36 -3.28
N LYS A 76 18.77 -10.58 -3.23
CA LYS A 76 18.10 -11.74 -2.62
C LYS A 76 17.76 -11.37 -1.18
N GLY A 77 16.48 -11.25 -0.90
CA GLY A 77 15.93 -11.01 0.44
C GLY A 77 15.25 -12.27 0.94
N GLY A 78 14.79 -12.26 2.18
CA GLY A 78 14.04 -13.36 2.76
C GLY A 78 12.60 -13.44 2.22
N PRO A 79 11.75 -14.27 2.86
CA PRO A 79 10.37 -14.50 2.42
C PRO A 79 9.52 -13.22 2.32
N ARG A 80 9.74 -12.26 3.22
CA ARG A 80 9.02 -10.98 3.22
C ARG A 80 9.38 -10.15 1.99
N GLU A 81 10.66 -10.06 1.63
CA GLU A 81 11.10 -9.35 0.44
C GLU A 81 10.66 -10.05 -0.85
N GLU A 82 10.60 -11.37 -0.87
CA GLU A 82 10.02 -12.14 -1.98
C GLU A 82 8.54 -11.83 -2.19
N GLU A 83 7.77 -11.82 -1.10
CA GLU A 83 6.37 -11.42 -1.11
C GLU A 83 6.20 -9.97 -1.59
N GLY A 84 7.01 -9.04 -1.07
CA GLY A 84 7.00 -7.65 -1.51
C GLY A 84 7.31 -7.49 -3.00
N ARG A 85 8.28 -8.22 -3.55
CA ARG A 85 8.57 -8.23 -5.00
C ARG A 85 7.40 -8.76 -5.81
N ARG A 86 6.79 -9.86 -5.37
CA ARG A 86 5.63 -10.46 -6.03
C ARG A 86 4.44 -9.48 -6.08
N LEU A 87 4.09 -8.86 -4.94
CA LEU A 87 3.02 -7.87 -4.88
C LEU A 87 3.34 -6.63 -5.72
N PHE A 88 4.60 -6.19 -5.75
CA PHE A 88 5.05 -5.10 -6.61
C PHE A 88 4.90 -5.44 -8.11
N ASP A 89 5.22 -6.66 -8.51
CA ASP A 89 5.02 -7.12 -9.89
C ASP A 89 3.54 -7.19 -10.26
N SER A 90 2.69 -7.69 -9.37
CA SER A 90 1.23 -7.67 -9.54
C SER A 90 0.67 -6.25 -9.64
N ALA A 91 1.12 -5.32 -8.78
CA ALA A 91 0.70 -3.91 -8.84
C ALA A 91 1.14 -3.23 -10.15
N LYS A 92 2.37 -3.47 -10.63
CA LYS A 92 2.82 -2.98 -11.94
C LYS A 92 2.00 -3.55 -13.09
N ARG A 93 1.53 -4.80 -12.97
CA ARG A 93 0.65 -5.39 -13.97
C ARG A 93 -0.69 -4.67 -13.98
N LEU A 94 -1.32 -4.47 -12.81
CA LEU A 94 -2.57 -3.71 -12.70
C LEU A 94 -2.45 -2.31 -13.29
N TYR A 95 -1.36 -1.60 -13.01
CA TYR A 95 -1.10 -0.29 -13.59
C TYR A 95 -1.00 -0.33 -15.12
N ARG A 96 -0.22 -1.27 -15.67
CA ARG A 96 -0.08 -1.41 -17.13
C ARG A 96 -1.38 -1.80 -17.81
N ASP A 97 -2.15 -2.70 -17.21
CA ASP A 97 -3.46 -3.13 -17.72
C ASP A 97 -4.44 -1.94 -17.72
N ALA A 98 -4.42 -1.10 -16.67
CA ALA A 98 -5.26 0.09 -16.56
C ALA A 98 -4.84 1.22 -17.55
N VAL A 99 -3.54 1.42 -17.79
CA VAL A 99 -3.04 2.35 -18.81
C VAL A 99 -3.45 1.88 -20.21
N ALA A 100 -3.25 0.61 -20.53
CA ALA A 100 -3.63 0.06 -21.82
C ALA A 100 -5.14 0.17 -22.09
N ALA A 101 -5.97 0.01 -21.05
CA ALA A 101 -7.41 0.22 -21.15
C ALA A 101 -7.81 1.70 -21.31
N ALA A 102 -7.01 2.64 -20.79
CA ALA A 102 -7.25 4.07 -20.96
C ALA A 102 -6.80 4.59 -22.34
N ASP A 103 -5.78 3.96 -22.92
CA ASP A 103 -5.23 4.32 -24.24
C ASP A 103 -5.99 3.64 -25.42
N GLY A 104 -6.85 2.66 -25.15
CA GLY A 104 -7.62 1.95 -26.16
C GLY A 104 -8.81 2.75 -26.71
N ASP A 105 -9.44 2.25 -27.78
CA ASP A 105 -10.61 2.86 -28.42
C ASP A 105 -11.90 2.82 -27.57
N GLY A 106 -11.84 2.24 -26.38
CA GLY A 106 -12.96 2.13 -25.44
C GLY A 106 -12.96 3.24 -24.38
N PRO A 107 -14.10 3.49 -23.70
CA PRO A 107 -14.11 4.41 -22.58
C PRO A 107 -13.19 3.90 -21.46
N PRO A 108 -12.37 4.77 -20.84
CA PRO A 108 -11.47 4.36 -19.76
C PRO A 108 -12.27 3.81 -18.59
N ASN A 109 -11.81 2.70 -18.02
CA ASN A 109 -12.45 2.07 -16.87
C ASN A 109 -11.87 2.64 -15.56
N PRO A 110 -12.59 3.51 -14.83
CA PRO A 110 -12.07 4.12 -13.62
C PRO A 110 -11.78 3.11 -12.51
N GLU A 111 -12.44 1.95 -12.52
CA GLU A 111 -12.23 0.91 -11.51
C GLU A 111 -10.88 0.23 -11.69
N GLN A 112 -10.39 0.03 -12.93
CA GLN A 112 -9.04 -0.51 -13.15
C GLN A 112 -7.95 0.44 -12.64
N SER A 113 -8.17 1.75 -12.82
CA SER A 113 -7.26 2.78 -12.31
C SER A 113 -7.27 2.83 -10.78
N ALA A 114 -8.45 2.70 -10.16
CA ALA A 114 -8.58 2.61 -8.71
C ALA A 114 -7.90 1.36 -8.14
N ALA A 115 -8.08 0.19 -8.77
CA ALA A 115 -7.41 -1.05 -8.35
C ALA A 115 -5.87 -0.92 -8.39
N ALA A 116 -5.33 -0.32 -9.46
CA ALA A 116 -3.90 -0.06 -9.58
C ALA A 116 -3.40 0.90 -8.50
N HIS A 117 -4.15 1.96 -8.20
CA HIS A 117 -3.82 2.92 -7.17
C HIS A 117 -3.84 2.30 -5.78
N ASP A 118 -4.87 1.51 -5.42
CA ASP A 118 -4.94 0.86 -4.12
C ASP A 118 -3.88 -0.23 -3.93
N ALA A 119 -3.55 -0.98 -4.98
CA ALA A 119 -2.43 -1.91 -4.97
C ALA A 119 -1.09 -1.19 -4.65
N ALA A 120 -0.84 -0.06 -5.30
CA ALA A 120 0.35 0.77 -5.06
C ALA A 120 0.33 1.41 -3.66
N ARG A 121 -0.80 1.97 -3.24
CA ARG A 121 -0.99 2.58 -1.92
C ARG A 121 -0.70 1.59 -0.80
N GLY A 122 -1.19 0.35 -0.91
CA GLY A 122 -0.90 -0.67 0.09
C GLY A 122 0.59 -1.04 0.16
N LEU A 123 1.28 -1.10 -0.98
CA LEU A 123 2.75 -1.32 -1.02
C LEU A 123 3.51 -0.20 -0.31
N LYS A 124 3.12 1.06 -0.52
CA LYS A 124 3.72 2.21 0.16
C LYS A 124 3.64 2.07 1.67
N HIS A 125 2.45 1.78 2.19
CA HIS A 125 2.25 1.62 3.63
C HIS A 125 2.97 0.38 4.17
N TRP A 126 2.97 -0.73 3.45
CA TRP A 126 3.65 -1.95 3.88
C TRP A 126 5.19 -1.80 3.92
N ILE A 127 5.77 -1.06 2.97
CA ILE A 127 7.20 -0.70 2.99
C ILE A 127 7.49 0.27 4.13
N SER A 128 6.65 1.29 4.33
CA SER A 128 6.80 2.27 5.42
C SER A 128 6.79 1.56 6.79
N ALA A 129 5.89 0.58 6.99
CA ALA A 129 5.85 -0.27 8.18
C ALA A 129 7.12 -1.11 8.42
N SER A 130 7.97 -1.28 7.41
CA SER A 130 9.22 -2.03 7.52
C SER A 130 10.42 -1.11 7.74
N GLN A 131 10.24 0.21 7.67
CA GLN A 131 11.29 1.19 7.90
C GLN A 131 11.48 1.41 9.40
N THR A 132 12.74 1.38 9.84
CA THR A 132 13.10 1.78 11.18
C THR A 132 13.10 3.31 11.25
N PRO A 133 12.54 3.93 12.31
CA PRO A 133 12.68 5.36 12.53
C PRO A 133 14.15 5.77 12.49
N VAL A 134 14.44 6.90 11.83
CA VAL A 134 15.80 7.45 11.79
C VAL A 134 16.20 7.81 13.22
N PRO A 135 17.26 7.21 13.78
CA PRO A 135 17.76 7.58 15.10
C PRO A 135 18.06 9.07 15.16
N ASP A 136 17.79 9.70 16.30
CA ASP A 136 18.09 11.11 16.58
C ASP A 136 17.31 12.16 15.75
N LEU A 137 16.38 11.73 14.89
CA LEU A 137 15.44 12.65 14.24
C LEU A 137 14.18 12.79 15.12
N PRO A 138 13.90 13.97 15.70
CA PRO A 138 12.71 14.15 16.53
C PRO A 138 11.45 13.92 15.70
N LYS A 139 10.45 13.25 16.30
CA LYS A 139 9.15 13.13 15.65
C LYS A 139 8.57 14.53 15.42
N PRO A 140 7.98 14.80 14.24
CA PRO A 140 7.27 16.05 14.02
C PRO A 140 6.15 16.20 15.07
N PRO A 141 5.84 17.44 15.50
CA PRO A 141 4.76 17.67 16.45
C PRO A 141 3.45 17.12 15.89
N ALA A 142 2.71 16.39 16.73
CA ALA A 142 1.39 15.92 16.36
C ALA A 142 0.46 17.12 16.10
N PRO A 143 -0.49 17.03 15.14
CA PRO A 143 -1.56 18.00 15.04
C PRO A 143 -2.31 18.08 16.38
N PRO A 144 -2.85 19.25 16.75
CA PRO A 144 -3.51 19.44 18.05
C PRO A 144 -4.59 18.38 18.23
N ALA A 145 -4.53 17.65 19.35
CA ALA A 145 -5.49 16.59 19.63
C ALA A 145 -6.91 17.13 19.58
N GLY A 146 -7.78 16.35 18.94
CA GLY A 146 -9.22 16.49 19.17
C GLY A 146 -9.57 16.20 20.62
N PRO A 147 -10.84 16.31 21.01
CA PRO A 147 -11.30 16.16 22.39
C PRO A 147 -11.05 14.78 23.06
N MET A 148 -10.36 13.85 22.41
CA MET A 148 -10.09 12.47 22.88
C MET A 148 -8.67 12.24 23.45
N GLY A 149 -7.79 13.24 23.45
CA GLY A 149 -6.46 13.17 24.10
C GLY A 149 -5.29 12.84 23.18
N ASP A 150 -4.06 13.06 23.66
CA ASP A 150 -2.80 12.93 22.92
C ASP A 150 -2.22 11.50 22.92
N ASP A 151 -3.06 10.49 23.11
CA ASP A 151 -2.59 9.13 23.36
C ASP A 151 -1.95 8.52 22.10
N PRO A 152 -0.65 8.11 22.13
CA PRO A 152 0.07 7.66 20.93
C PRO A 152 -0.51 6.41 20.25
N TRP A 153 -1.36 5.66 20.95
CA TRP A 153 -2.00 4.44 20.47
C TRP A 153 -3.31 4.68 19.72
N GLU A 154 -3.98 5.82 19.95
CA GLU A 154 -5.34 6.07 19.45
C GLU A 154 -5.42 6.09 17.91
N PRO A 155 -4.50 6.76 17.18
CA PRO A 155 -4.52 6.75 15.72
C PRO A 155 -4.39 5.33 15.15
N ALA A 156 -3.46 4.53 15.68
CA ALA A 156 -3.23 3.16 15.24
C ALA A 156 -4.45 2.26 15.50
N ARG A 157 -5.14 2.44 16.63
CA ARG A 157 -6.38 1.72 16.94
C ARG A 157 -7.49 2.07 15.95
N GLY A 158 -7.60 3.34 15.58
CA GLY A 158 -8.56 3.82 14.58
C GLY A 158 -8.34 3.21 13.20
N GLU A 159 -7.09 3.16 12.74
CA GLU A 159 -6.71 2.52 11.48
C GLU A 159 -7.00 1.01 11.50
N LEU A 160 -6.64 0.31 12.58
CA LEU A 160 -6.92 -1.12 12.73
C LEU A 160 -8.42 -1.42 12.72
N ARG A 161 -9.24 -0.58 13.37
CA ARG A 161 -10.69 -0.73 13.31
C ARG A 161 -11.21 -0.59 11.88
N ARG A 162 -10.80 0.46 11.16
CA ARG A 162 -11.19 0.67 9.74
C ARG A 162 -10.79 -0.51 8.86
N ALA A 163 -9.55 -1.00 9.00
CA ALA A 163 -9.08 -2.16 8.26
C ALA A 163 -9.88 -3.44 8.58
N LYS A 164 -10.23 -3.64 9.86
CA LYS A 164 -11.06 -4.77 10.31
C LYS A 164 -12.45 -4.72 9.66
N ASP A 165 -13.14 -3.60 9.83
CA ASP A 165 -14.50 -3.40 9.31
C ASP A 165 -14.51 -3.65 7.80
N ARG A 166 -13.51 -3.11 7.10
CA ARG A 166 -13.39 -3.32 5.64
C ARG A 166 -13.11 -4.79 5.28
N LEU A 167 -12.26 -5.50 6.04
CA LEU A 167 -11.94 -6.91 5.78
C LEU A 167 -13.13 -7.85 6.03
N GLU A 168 -14.06 -7.50 6.92
CA GLU A 168 -15.29 -8.27 7.15
C GLU A 168 -16.19 -8.29 5.91
N ASP A 169 -16.20 -7.19 5.14
CA ASP A 169 -16.96 -7.06 3.89
C ASP A 169 -16.17 -7.47 2.63
N ALA A 170 -14.89 -7.81 2.76
CA ALA A 170 -14.01 -8.05 1.60
C ALA A 170 -14.21 -9.45 0.98
N THR A 171 -14.58 -9.47 -0.29
CA THR A 171 -14.75 -10.68 -1.10
C THR A 171 -13.54 -10.92 -2.00
N ALA A 172 -13.31 -12.19 -2.38
CA ALA A 172 -12.23 -12.57 -3.31
C ALA A 172 -12.63 -12.36 -4.79
N GLU A 173 -13.13 -11.18 -5.11
CA GLU A 173 -13.43 -10.75 -6.48
C GLU A 173 -12.16 -10.43 -7.27
N GLY A 174 -12.27 -10.22 -8.59
CA GLY A 174 -11.13 -9.81 -9.41
C GLY A 174 -10.13 -10.93 -9.75
N GLY A 175 -10.53 -12.19 -9.58
CA GLY A 175 -9.74 -13.36 -9.96
C GLY A 175 -8.47 -13.56 -9.12
N PRO A 176 -7.43 -14.22 -9.67
CA PRO A 176 -6.23 -14.57 -8.92
C PRO A 176 -5.48 -13.37 -8.31
N ILE A 177 -5.45 -12.22 -9.00
CA ILE A 177 -4.80 -11.00 -8.50
C ILE A 177 -5.60 -10.41 -7.33
N GLY A 178 -6.93 -10.31 -7.46
CA GLY A 178 -7.75 -9.80 -6.37
C GLY A 178 -7.64 -10.66 -5.10
N LYS A 179 -7.64 -12.00 -5.26
CA LYS A 179 -7.38 -12.93 -4.15
C LYS A 179 -5.99 -12.73 -3.54
N GLU A 180 -4.95 -12.56 -4.36
CA GLU A 180 -3.59 -12.33 -3.89
C GLU A 180 -3.49 -11.08 -3.00
N PHE A 181 -4.09 -9.96 -3.40
CA PHE A 181 -4.11 -8.76 -2.59
C PHE A 181 -4.98 -8.90 -1.34
N LEU A 182 -6.10 -9.64 -1.40
CA LEU A 182 -6.92 -9.91 -0.22
C LEU A 182 -6.17 -10.78 0.81
N ASP A 183 -5.44 -11.80 0.36
CA ASP A 183 -4.60 -12.62 1.24
C ASP A 183 -3.49 -11.77 1.88
N ALA A 184 -2.85 -10.88 1.10
CA ALA A 184 -1.87 -9.93 1.62
C ALA A 184 -2.48 -8.92 2.61
N ALA A 185 -3.72 -8.47 2.37
CA ALA A 185 -4.44 -7.56 3.26
C ALA A 185 -4.70 -8.20 4.63
N LYS A 186 -5.18 -9.45 4.65
CA LYS A 186 -5.41 -10.22 5.89
C LYS A 186 -4.12 -10.41 6.67
N LYS A 187 -3.02 -10.73 5.98
CA LYS A 187 -1.70 -10.86 6.59
C LYS A 187 -1.20 -9.54 7.17
N ALA A 188 -1.31 -8.44 6.42
CA ALA A 188 -0.93 -7.11 6.89
C ALA A 188 -1.73 -6.69 8.12
N TYR A 189 -3.04 -6.97 8.16
CA TYR A 189 -3.86 -6.70 9.34
C TYR A 189 -3.40 -7.51 10.57
N ALA A 190 -3.11 -8.81 10.40
CA ALA A 190 -2.59 -9.64 11.47
C ALA A 190 -1.23 -9.15 11.99
N ASP A 191 -0.30 -8.81 11.08
CA ASP A 191 0.98 -8.19 11.44
C ASP A 191 0.77 -6.86 12.17
N GLY A 192 -0.21 -6.04 11.73
CA GLY A 192 -0.54 -4.75 12.34
C GLY A 192 -1.10 -4.90 13.75
N ARG A 193 -1.93 -5.91 13.99
CA ARG A 193 -2.41 -6.30 15.33
C ARG A 193 -1.24 -6.67 16.25
N ALA A 194 -0.32 -7.49 15.76
CA ALA A 194 0.87 -7.87 16.53
C ALA A 194 1.78 -6.67 16.85
N ALA A 195 1.98 -5.76 15.88
CA ALA A 195 2.74 -4.53 16.10
C ALA A 195 2.08 -3.61 17.13
N TYR A 196 0.74 -3.51 17.12
CA TYR A 196 -0.01 -2.74 18.10
C TYR A 196 0.17 -3.29 19.52
N GLU A 197 0.11 -4.62 19.67
CA GLU A 197 0.35 -5.31 20.94
C GLU A 197 1.80 -5.13 21.43
N ALA A 198 2.76 -5.04 20.50
CA ALA A 198 4.15 -4.70 20.77
C ALA A 198 4.40 -3.20 21.03
N LYS A 199 3.35 -2.36 21.03
CA LYS A 199 3.41 -0.89 21.17
C LYS A 199 4.17 -0.18 20.05
N GLU A 200 4.32 -0.83 18.90
CA GLU A 200 4.87 -0.25 17.67
C GLU A 200 3.75 0.46 16.89
N TYR A 201 3.16 1.52 17.48
CA TYR A 201 1.91 2.10 16.97
C TYR A 201 2.02 2.68 15.55
N ASP A 202 3.14 3.31 15.20
CA ASP A 202 3.36 3.83 13.84
C ASP A 202 3.35 2.70 12.81
N ARG A 203 4.06 1.60 13.11
CA ARG A 203 4.09 0.40 12.29
C ARG A 203 2.70 -0.24 12.18
N ALA A 204 1.97 -0.33 13.29
CA ALA A 204 0.62 -0.86 13.31
C ALA A 204 -0.33 -0.06 12.44
N ALA A 205 -0.26 1.28 12.50
CA ALA A 205 -1.05 2.18 11.66
C ALA A 205 -0.73 2.01 10.17
N ASP A 206 0.54 1.88 9.80
CA ASP A 206 0.93 1.61 8.42
C ASP A 206 0.46 0.23 7.92
N LEU A 207 0.62 -0.82 8.72
CA LEU A 207 0.13 -2.15 8.34
C LEU A 207 -1.40 -2.19 8.19
N ALA A 208 -2.13 -1.47 9.04
CA ALA A 208 -3.57 -1.32 8.92
C ALA A 208 -3.98 -0.57 7.64
N ARG A 209 -3.31 0.54 7.30
CA ARG A 209 -3.54 1.27 6.04
C ARG A 209 -3.20 0.44 4.81
N ALA A 210 -2.17 -0.41 4.89
CA ALA A 210 -1.85 -1.36 3.84
C ALA A 210 -2.97 -2.39 3.64
N ALA A 211 -3.47 -2.95 4.75
CA ALA A 211 -4.57 -3.91 4.74
C ALA A 211 -5.87 -3.30 4.17
N GLU A 212 -6.24 -2.10 4.63
CA GLU A 212 -7.39 -1.37 4.10
C GLU A 212 -7.25 -1.17 2.59
N ALA A 213 -6.11 -0.64 2.12
CA ALA A 213 -5.89 -0.42 0.69
C ALA A 213 -6.01 -1.70 -0.15
N TRP A 214 -5.30 -2.76 0.22
CA TRP A 214 -5.31 -4.00 -0.55
C TRP A 214 -6.65 -4.73 -0.55
N SER A 215 -7.48 -4.54 0.49
CA SER A 215 -8.81 -5.13 0.53
C SER A 215 -9.78 -4.59 -0.54
N HIS A 216 -9.53 -3.38 -1.09
CA HIS A 216 -10.34 -2.79 -2.15
C HIS A 216 -9.98 -3.30 -3.55
N VAL A 217 -8.80 -3.89 -3.74
CA VAL A 217 -8.30 -4.25 -5.08
C VAL A 217 -9.23 -5.26 -5.78
N GLY A 218 -9.67 -6.30 -5.07
CA GLY A 218 -10.56 -7.31 -5.62
C GLY A 218 -11.91 -6.75 -6.08
N GLU A 219 -12.52 -5.90 -5.26
CA GLU A 219 -13.80 -5.22 -5.53
C GLU A 219 -13.69 -4.32 -6.77
N HIS A 220 -12.63 -3.51 -6.88
CA HIS A 220 -12.41 -2.68 -8.07
C HIS A 220 -12.23 -3.53 -9.34
N LEU A 221 -11.51 -4.65 -9.24
CA LEU A 221 -11.36 -5.57 -10.37
C LEU A 221 -12.66 -6.29 -10.74
N GLY A 222 -13.48 -6.66 -9.76
CA GLY A 222 -14.82 -7.22 -9.97
C GLY A 222 -15.71 -6.24 -10.73
N ARG A 223 -15.84 -5.02 -10.23
CA ARG A 223 -16.60 -3.94 -10.90
C ARG A 223 -16.04 -3.61 -12.28
N ALA A 224 -14.73 -3.68 -12.46
CA ALA A 224 -14.12 -3.47 -13.77
C ALA A 224 -14.54 -4.53 -14.78
N ALA A 225 -14.63 -5.80 -14.36
CA ALA A 225 -15.10 -6.90 -15.18
C ALA A 225 -16.60 -6.80 -15.48
N ASP A 226 -17.42 -6.51 -14.47
CA ASP A 226 -18.87 -6.37 -14.66
C ASP A 226 -19.24 -5.25 -15.65
N ARG A 227 -18.50 -4.13 -15.64
CA ARG A 227 -18.68 -3.06 -16.63
C ARG A 227 -18.29 -3.46 -18.05
N ARG A 228 -17.35 -4.39 -18.20
CA ARG A 228 -16.92 -4.92 -19.50
C ARG A 228 -17.97 -5.86 -20.08
N ASP A 229 -18.64 -6.64 -19.23
CA ASP A 229 -19.58 -7.68 -19.64
C ASP A 229 -21.05 -7.20 -19.58
N GLY A 230 -21.31 -6.00 -19.06
CA GLY A 230 -22.62 -5.36 -19.01
C GLY A 230 -23.12 -4.86 -20.38
N PRO A 231 -24.38 -4.36 -20.46
CA PRO A 231 -25.02 -3.95 -21.72
C PRO A 231 -24.29 -2.81 -22.45
N ASP A 232 -23.50 -2.02 -21.71
CA ASP A 232 -22.68 -0.92 -22.23
C ASP A 232 -21.23 -1.33 -22.54
N GLY A 233 -20.86 -2.59 -22.26
CA GLY A 233 -19.52 -3.13 -22.39
C GLY A 233 -19.15 -3.46 -23.83
N LYS A 234 -18.31 -2.64 -24.46
CA LYS A 234 -17.59 -3.07 -25.67
C LYS A 234 -16.48 -4.04 -25.27
N ALA A 235 -16.43 -5.20 -25.92
CA ALA A 235 -15.33 -6.14 -25.76
C ALA A 235 -13.99 -5.41 -26.02
N PRO A 236 -12.99 -5.54 -25.13
CA PRO A 236 -11.69 -4.97 -25.35
C PRO A 236 -11.07 -5.63 -26.59
N PRO A 237 -10.20 -4.90 -27.29
CA PRO A 237 -9.40 -5.50 -28.34
C PRO A 237 -8.64 -6.70 -27.75
N PRO A 238 -8.49 -7.79 -28.52
CA PRO A 238 -7.69 -8.93 -28.08
C PRO A 238 -6.31 -8.43 -27.67
N GLN A 239 -5.81 -8.90 -26.53
CA GLN A 239 -4.41 -8.65 -26.17
C GLN A 239 -3.55 -9.12 -27.34
N PRO A 240 -2.55 -8.35 -27.81
CA PRO A 240 -1.62 -8.86 -28.78
C PRO A 240 -0.92 -10.06 -28.15
N GLU A 241 -1.25 -11.25 -28.64
CA GLU A 241 -0.48 -12.45 -28.35
C GLU A 241 0.98 -12.10 -28.64
N ARG A 242 1.85 -12.23 -27.64
CA ARG A 242 3.29 -12.18 -27.91
C ARG A 242 3.58 -13.32 -28.88
N PRO A 243 3.95 -13.06 -30.15
CA PRO A 243 4.30 -14.14 -31.05
C PRO A 243 5.54 -14.81 -30.48
N ALA A 244 5.41 -16.08 -30.10
CA ALA A 244 6.54 -16.92 -29.81
C ALA A 244 7.43 -16.95 -31.08
N GLY A 245 8.64 -16.40 -30.98
CA GLY A 245 9.69 -16.64 -31.97
C GLY A 245 9.95 -15.58 -33.05
N LYS A 246 9.74 -14.28 -32.78
CA LYS A 246 10.30 -13.23 -33.66
C LYS A 246 11.22 -12.29 -32.89
N THR A 247 12.46 -12.18 -33.37
CA THR A 247 13.48 -11.24 -32.93
C THR A 247 12.93 -9.80 -32.89
N PRO A 248 13.39 -8.97 -31.93
CA PRO A 248 12.95 -7.58 -31.83
C PRO A 248 13.24 -6.83 -33.12
N PRO A 249 12.40 -5.84 -33.50
CA PRO A 249 12.63 -5.03 -34.69
C PRO A 249 13.97 -4.28 -34.56
N PRO A 250 14.70 -4.08 -35.66
CA PRO A 250 15.92 -3.29 -35.64
C PRO A 250 15.61 -1.86 -35.18
N PRO A 251 16.54 -1.20 -34.46
CA PRO A 251 16.38 0.18 -34.05
C PRO A 251 16.25 1.10 -35.28
N PRO A 252 15.53 2.23 -35.15
CA PRO A 252 15.33 3.17 -36.25
C PRO A 252 16.68 3.70 -36.75
N ASP A 253 16.86 3.64 -38.08
CA ASP A 253 18.00 4.18 -38.79
C ASP A 253 18.26 5.63 -38.38
N GLY A 254 19.47 5.92 -37.89
CA GLY A 254 19.81 7.30 -37.59
C GLY A 254 21.03 7.60 -36.74
N LYS A 255 21.86 6.62 -36.32
CA LYS A 255 23.24 6.89 -35.86
C LYS A 255 24.15 5.73 -36.24
N THR A 256 25.18 6.07 -37.01
CA THR A 256 26.25 5.21 -37.53
C THR A 256 26.75 4.21 -36.48
N PRO A 257 26.92 2.93 -36.82
CA PRO A 257 27.62 1.98 -35.96
C PRO A 257 29.05 2.45 -35.75
N LEU A 258 29.49 2.55 -34.49
CA LEU A 258 30.91 2.65 -34.17
C LEU A 258 31.64 1.49 -34.87
N PRO A 259 32.78 1.74 -35.54
CA PRO A 259 33.55 0.67 -36.13
C PRO A 259 33.98 -0.32 -35.04
N PRO A 260 34.04 -1.63 -35.33
CA PRO A 260 34.52 -2.63 -34.39
C PRO A 260 35.95 -2.28 -33.97
N PRO A 261 36.33 -2.49 -32.69
CA PRO A 261 37.72 -2.28 -32.28
C PRO A 261 38.61 -3.19 -33.12
N GLU A 262 39.57 -2.58 -33.81
CA GLU A 262 40.59 -3.28 -34.58
C GLU A 262 41.21 -4.37 -33.72
N ARG A 263 41.21 -5.59 -34.27
CA ARG A 263 41.97 -6.70 -33.75
C ARG A 263 43.44 -6.28 -33.75
N ARG A 264 43.99 -6.01 -32.56
CA ARG A 264 45.44 -5.92 -32.39
C ARG A 264 46.04 -7.27 -32.80
N PRO A 265 47.03 -7.29 -33.71
CA PRO A 265 47.78 -8.50 -34.01
C PRO A 265 48.73 -8.85 -32.85
N ASP A 266 48.72 -10.12 -32.48
CA ASP A 266 49.82 -10.90 -31.92
C ASP A 266 50.66 -10.27 -30.79
N ALA A 267 50.15 -10.37 -29.56
CA ALA A 267 50.99 -10.32 -28.35
C ALA A 267 51.07 -11.72 -27.73
N LYS A 268 52.05 -12.47 -28.22
CA LYS A 268 52.88 -13.48 -27.54
C LYS A 268 52.48 -13.80 -26.09
N THR A 269 52.04 -15.04 -25.87
CA THR A 269 51.88 -15.68 -24.55
C THR A 269 53.18 -15.60 -23.73
N PRO A 270 53.09 -15.27 -22.44
CA PRO A 270 53.91 -15.96 -21.46
C PRO A 270 53.09 -16.43 -20.26
N GLY A 271 53.39 -17.64 -19.78
CA GLY A 271 53.29 -17.99 -18.37
C GLY A 271 51.92 -18.47 -17.89
N LYS A 272 51.76 -19.79 -17.82
CA LYS A 272 51.00 -20.41 -16.73
C LYS A 272 51.67 -20.00 -15.41
N GLU A 273 51.03 -19.17 -14.61
CA GLU A 273 51.34 -19.06 -13.19
C GLU A 273 50.16 -19.55 -12.37
N THR A 274 50.38 -20.72 -11.78
CA THR A 274 49.58 -21.35 -10.74
C THR A 274 49.43 -20.36 -9.57
N PRO A 275 48.23 -20.16 -9.01
CA PRO A 275 48.09 -19.35 -7.81
C PRO A 275 48.86 -19.97 -6.63
N PRO A 276 49.56 -19.18 -5.80
CA PRO A 276 50.29 -19.69 -4.65
C PRO A 276 49.34 -20.31 -3.62
N ALA A 277 49.79 -21.41 -3.02
CA ALA A 277 49.09 -22.15 -1.98
C ALA A 277 48.70 -21.24 -0.79
N PRO A 278 47.54 -21.50 -0.15
CA PRO A 278 47.20 -20.81 1.09
C PRO A 278 48.24 -21.10 2.19
N PRO A 279 48.51 -20.13 3.08
CA PRO A 279 49.45 -20.33 4.18
C PRO A 279 49.00 -21.47 5.11
N PRO A 280 49.95 -22.21 5.72
CA PRO A 280 49.63 -23.32 6.61
C PRO A 280 48.83 -22.84 7.82
N LEU A 281 47.75 -23.57 8.12
CA LEU A 281 46.97 -23.44 9.34
C LEU A 281 47.90 -23.61 10.54
N GLY A 282 48.11 -22.51 11.27
CA GLY A 282 48.81 -22.51 12.54
C GLY A 282 48.14 -23.47 13.51
N GLU A 283 48.94 -24.37 14.06
CA GLU A 283 48.55 -25.30 15.11
C GLU A 283 48.30 -24.56 16.43
N LYS A 284 47.18 -24.93 17.06
CA LYS A 284 46.89 -25.00 18.51
C LYS A 284 46.74 -23.70 19.31
N GLU A 285 45.55 -23.57 19.91
CA GLU A 285 45.47 -23.58 21.38
C GLU A 285 44.28 -24.46 21.85
N PRO A 286 44.43 -25.25 22.93
CA PRO A 286 43.36 -26.06 23.48
C PRO A 286 42.38 -25.18 24.26
N ARG A 287 41.09 -25.21 23.91
CA ARG A 287 40.04 -24.63 24.72
C ARG A 287 39.96 -25.33 26.07
N GLU A 288 40.21 -24.58 27.14
CA GLU A 288 39.98 -25.01 28.52
C GLU A 288 38.55 -25.53 28.71
N ARG A 289 38.44 -26.67 29.38
CA ARG A 289 37.16 -27.24 29.82
C ARG A 289 36.59 -26.40 30.97
N PRO A 290 35.29 -26.12 31.00
CA PRO A 290 34.66 -25.53 32.18
C PRO A 290 34.66 -26.51 33.37
N PRO A 291 34.82 -26.02 34.61
CA PRO A 291 34.82 -26.85 35.80
C PRO A 291 33.44 -27.47 36.08
N ALA A 292 33.46 -28.71 36.55
CA ALA A 292 32.27 -29.47 36.94
C ALA A 292 31.59 -28.89 38.20
N PRO A 293 30.26 -29.07 38.33
CA PRO A 293 29.53 -28.66 39.53
C PRO A 293 29.93 -29.53 40.73
N ARG A 294 30.13 -28.89 41.89
CA ARG A 294 30.44 -29.55 43.16
C ARG A 294 29.16 -30.10 43.82
N PRO A 295 29.26 -31.20 44.60
CA PRO A 295 28.14 -31.88 45.25
C PRO A 295 27.49 -31.04 46.37
#